data_AF-A0A4U1JJT6-F1
#
_entry.id   AF-A0A4U1JJT6-F1
#
_cell.length_a   1.000
_cell.length_b   1.000
_cell.length_c   1.000
_cell.angle_alpha   90.00
_cell.angle_beta   90.00
_cell.angle_gamma   90.00
#
_symmetry.space_group_name_H-M   'P 1'
#
loop_
_entity.id
_entity.type
_entity.pdbx_description
1 polymer ?
#
loop_
_entity_poly.entity_id
_entity_poly.type
_entity_poly.pdbx_seq_one_letter_code
_entity_poly.pdbx_strand_id
1 'polypeptide(L)'
;MPRRIRWAAGLPVLAFPCVARAEVLDKVPPPWTPLVLGCTLVALAVTVALALSAKKTQCVAGFVLACSWAVYRIGGDEWFSDDVGPYLRAELSAGEARVWLGTIVLEGLAPLLAVLVIAAVTTSRYRRPDRPRSRA
;
A
#
# COMPACT_ATOMS: atom_id res chain seq x y z
N MET A 1 -23.81 -61.01 7.42
CA MET A 1 -22.75 -60.08 7.84
C MET A 1 -22.37 -59.18 6.67
N PRO A 2 -22.77 -57.88 6.62
CA PRO A 2 -22.31 -56.98 5.56
C PRO A 2 -21.07 -56.19 6.02
N ARG A 3 -19.99 -56.27 5.23
CA ARG A 3 -18.77 -55.47 5.37
C ARG A 3 -19.08 -54.02 5.02
N ARG A 4 -18.89 -53.10 5.98
CA ARG A 4 -18.89 -51.66 5.75
C ARG A 4 -17.66 -51.28 4.94
N ILE A 5 -17.87 -50.88 3.69
CA ILE A 5 -16.86 -50.20 2.89
C ILE A 5 -16.91 -48.72 3.28
N ARG A 6 -15.96 -48.29 4.13
CA ARG A 6 -15.70 -46.89 4.45
C ARG A 6 -14.76 -46.32 3.38
N TRP A 7 -15.33 -45.76 2.32
CA TRP A 7 -14.62 -44.82 1.45
C TRP A 7 -15.42 -43.50 1.40
N ALA A 8 -14.70 -42.39 1.24
CA ALA A 8 -15.22 -41.02 1.07
C ALA A 8 -15.33 -40.11 2.33
N ALA A 9 -14.43 -40.25 3.30
CA ALA A 9 -14.18 -39.18 4.30
C ALA A 9 -12.94 -38.30 4.01
N GLY A 10 -12.18 -38.60 2.95
CA GLY A 10 -10.90 -37.92 2.65
C GLY A 10 -10.89 -37.01 1.43
N LEU A 11 -11.88 -37.10 0.53
CA LEU A 11 -11.95 -36.27 -0.67
C LEU A 11 -12.38 -34.81 -0.43
N PRO A 12 -13.36 -34.48 0.45
CA PRO A 12 -13.80 -33.09 0.58
C PRO A 12 -12.73 -32.19 1.23
N VAL A 13 -11.86 -32.76 2.09
CA VAL A 13 -10.82 -32.01 2.80
C VAL A 13 -9.64 -31.62 1.89
N LEU A 14 -9.38 -32.39 0.82
CA LEU A 14 -8.36 -32.04 -0.19
C LEU A 14 -8.91 -31.13 -1.29
N ALA A 15 -10.23 -31.18 -1.56
CA ALA A 15 -10.88 -30.27 -2.50
C ALA A 15 -11.10 -28.88 -1.89
N PHE A 16 -11.42 -28.77 -0.59
CA PHE A 16 -11.65 -27.50 0.10
C PHE A 16 -10.52 -26.45 -0.05
N PRO A 17 -9.24 -26.79 0.19
CA PRO A 17 -8.14 -25.82 0.05
C PRO A 17 -7.88 -25.46 -1.41
N CYS A 18 -8.18 -26.34 -2.36
CA CYS A 18 -8.03 -26.05 -3.80
C CYS A 18 -9.16 -25.18 -4.35
N VAL A 19 -10.37 -25.29 -3.81
CA VAL A 19 -11.52 -24.43 -4.15
C VAL A 19 -11.35 -23.06 -3.50
N ALA A 20 -10.95 -23.00 -2.22
CA ALA A 20 -10.58 -21.75 -1.55
C ALA A 20 -9.46 -21.02 -2.31
N ARG A 21 -8.46 -21.76 -2.83
CA ARG A 21 -7.35 -21.26 -3.65
C ARG A 21 -7.74 -20.53 -4.94
N ALA A 22 -8.92 -20.80 -5.48
CA ALA A 22 -9.44 -20.12 -6.67
C ALA A 22 -10.45 -19.04 -6.29
N GLU A 23 -11.10 -19.16 -5.13
CA GLU A 23 -12.12 -18.23 -4.66
C GLU A 23 -11.52 -16.92 -4.14
N VAL A 24 -10.39 -16.93 -3.42
CA VAL A 24 -9.86 -15.68 -2.83
C VAL A 24 -9.34 -14.75 -3.92
N LEU A 25 -8.50 -15.22 -4.85
CA LEU A 25 -8.04 -14.41 -6.00
C LEU A 25 -9.15 -13.96 -6.95
N ASP A 26 -10.30 -14.65 -6.99
CA ASP A 26 -11.48 -14.23 -7.76
C ASP A 26 -12.30 -13.13 -7.05
N LYS A 27 -12.15 -12.98 -5.73
CA LYS A 27 -12.87 -11.97 -4.94
C LYS A 27 -12.01 -10.79 -4.51
N VAL A 28 -10.70 -10.95 -4.42
CA VAL A 28 -9.77 -9.91 -4.01
C VAL A 28 -9.20 -9.21 -5.25
N PRO A 29 -9.61 -7.95 -5.53
CA PRO A 29 -9.08 -7.22 -6.66
C PRO A 29 -7.59 -6.90 -6.42
N PRO A 30 -6.74 -6.97 -7.45
CA PRO A 30 -5.32 -6.68 -7.30
C PRO A 30 -5.05 -5.22 -6.93
N PRO A 31 -3.92 -4.92 -6.26
CA PRO A 31 -3.65 -3.58 -5.75
C PRO A 31 -3.52 -2.54 -6.86
N TRP A 32 -3.06 -2.94 -8.06
CA TRP A 32 -2.93 -2.10 -9.25
C TRP A 32 -4.25 -1.88 -10.01
N THR A 33 -5.41 -2.02 -9.36
CA THR A 33 -6.68 -1.69 -10.03
C THR A 33 -6.73 -0.21 -10.43
N PRO A 34 -7.37 0.14 -11.57
CA PRO A 34 -7.44 1.53 -12.04
C PRO A 34 -8.03 2.51 -11.01
N LEU A 35 -8.96 2.02 -10.18
CA LEU A 35 -9.56 2.82 -9.11
C LEU A 35 -8.54 3.20 -8.04
N VAL A 36 -7.79 2.21 -7.53
CA VAL A 36 -6.77 2.42 -6.50
C VAL A 36 -5.64 3.31 -7.01
N LEU A 37 -5.18 3.08 -8.24
CA LEU A 37 -4.22 3.94 -8.91
C LEU A 37 -4.74 5.37 -9.03
N GLY A 38 -5.98 5.54 -9.48
CA GLY A 38 -6.64 6.85 -9.58
C GLY A 38 -6.70 7.59 -8.24
N CYS A 39 -7.15 6.92 -7.18
CA CYS A 39 -7.20 7.51 -5.84
C CYS A 39 -5.79 7.86 -5.31
N THR A 40 -4.79 7.02 -5.58
CA THR A 40 -3.38 7.29 -5.21
C THR A 40 -2.85 8.53 -5.91
N LEU A 41 -3.13 8.68 -7.21
CA LEU A 41 -2.74 9.86 -7.99
C LEU A 41 -3.42 11.15 -7.47
N VAL A 42 -4.70 11.07 -7.09
CA VAL A 42 -5.40 12.21 -6.48
C VAL A 42 -4.78 12.56 -5.12
N ALA A 43 -4.55 11.57 -4.25
CA ALA A 43 -3.92 11.79 -2.95
C ALA A 43 -2.52 12.41 -3.12
N LEU A 44 -1.73 11.91 -4.06
CA LEU A 44 -0.43 12.48 -4.41
C LEU A 44 -0.54 13.94 -4.88
N ALA A 45 -1.44 14.24 -5.82
CA ALA A 45 -1.60 15.59 -6.34
C ALA A 45 -2.01 16.59 -5.24
N VAL A 46 -2.95 16.21 -4.38
CA VAL A 46 -3.44 17.05 -3.28
C VAL A 46 -2.35 17.29 -2.23
N THR A 47 -1.65 16.23 -1.80
CA THR A 47 -0.58 16.33 -0.79
C THR A 47 0.60 17.16 -1.29
N VAL A 48 0.99 17.01 -2.56
CA VAL A 48 2.04 17.82 -3.19
C VAL A 48 1.62 19.28 -3.29
N ALA A 49 0.40 19.58 -3.76
CA ALA A 49 -0.10 20.94 -3.85
C ALA A 49 -0.09 21.65 -2.48
N LEU A 50 -0.47 20.92 -1.43
CA LEU A 50 -0.45 21.41 -0.05
C LEU A 50 0.98 21.60 0.49
N ALA A 51 1.90 20.67 0.19
CA ALA A 51 3.29 20.75 0.62
C ALA A 51 4.08 21.87 -0.05
N LEU A 52 3.73 22.21 -1.31
CA LEU A 52 4.31 23.34 -2.04
C LEU A 52 3.77 24.70 -1.59
N SER A 53 2.73 24.74 -0.76
CA SER A 53 2.19 26.01 -0.28
C SER A 53 3.17 26.74 0.63
N ALA A 54 3.21 28.07 0.50
CA ALA A 54 3.94 28.96 1.40
C ALA A 54 3.39 28.96 2.84
N LYS A 55 2.13 28.53 3.03
CA LYS A 55 1.50 28.50 4.36
C LYS A 55 1.87 27.22 5.10
N LYS A 56 2.56 27.36 6.24
CA LYS A 56 2.93 26.24 7.11
C LYS A 56 1.73 25.33 7.47
N THR A 57 0.56 25.91 7.71
CA THR A 57 -0.66 25.15 8.03
C THR A 57 -1.10 24.23 6.89
N GLN A 58 -0.96 24.67 5.64
CA GLN A 58 -1.28 23.84 4.46
C GLN A 58 -0.25 22.73 4.27
N CYS A 59 1.04 23.02 4.48
CA CYS A 59 2.08 21.99 4.44
C CYS A 59 1.86 20.89 5.52
N VAL A 60 1.50 21.29 6.75
CA VAL A 60 1.14 20.35 7.82
C VAL A 60 -0.10 19.53 7.44
N ALA A 61 -1.14 20.17 6.87
CA ALA A 61 -2.32 19.46 6.40
C ALA A 61 -1.99 18.44 5.30
N GLY A 62 -1.10 18.78 4.36
CA GLY A 62 -0.60 17.87 3.33
C GLY A 62 0.13 16.66 3.93
N PHE A 63 0.97 16.88 4.95
CA PHE A 63 1.65 15.80 5.66
C PHE A 63 0.66 14.87 6.39
N VAL A 64 -0.30 15.44 7.13
CA VAL A 64 -1.34 14.64 7.82
C VAL A 64 -2.13 13.81 6.81
N LEU A 65 -2.55 14.41 5.69
CA LEU A 65 -3.30 13.70 4.66
C LEU A 65 -2.47 12.58 4.01
N ALA A 66 -1.18 12.79 3.78
CA ALA A 66 -0.27 11.76 3.29
C ALA A 66 -0.09 10.60 4.28
N CYS A 67 0.04 10.89 5.58
CA CYS A 67 0.07 9.85 6.61
C CYS A 67 -1.24 9.08 6.69
N SER A 68 -2.39 9.76 6.67
CA SER A 68 -3.71 9.13 6.67
C SER A 68 -3.90 8.23 5.45
N TRP A 69 -3.44 8.68 4.27
CA TRP A 69 -3.44 7.85 3.06
C TRP A 69 -2.59 6.59 3.22
N ALA A 70 -1.37 6.72 3.74
CA ALA A 70 -0.48 5.57 3.95
C ALA A 70 -1.11 4.55 4.92
N VAL A 71 -1.70 5.01 6.02
CA VAL A 71 -2.40 4.15 6.99
C VAL A 71 -3.59 3.46 6.34
N TYR A 72 -4.43 4.21 5.62
CA TYR A 72 -5.59 3.66 4.93
C TYR A 72 -5.19 2.63 3.87
N ARG A 73 -4.21 2.96 3.02
CA ARG A 73 -3.82 2.12 1.88
C ARG A 73 -3.09 0.86 2.29
N ILE A 74 -2.19 0.95 3.28
CA ILE A 74 -1.42 -0.20 3.75
C ILE A 74 -2.25 -1.01 4.74
N GLY A 75 -2.87 -0.36 5.73
CA GLY A 75 -3.64 -1.03 6.77
C GLY A 75 -4.99 -1.56 6.32
N GLY A 76 -5.56 -0.99 5.25
CA GLY A 76 -6.84 -1.43 4.67
C GLY A 76 -6.71 -2.47 3.56
N ASP A 77 -5.49 -2.92 3.23
CA ASP A 77 -5.30 -3.94 2.19
C ASP A 77 -5.50 -5.35 2.75
N GLU A 78 -6.20 -6.19 2.00
CA GLU A 78 -6.46 -7.60 2.34
C GLU A 78 -5.19 -8.41 2.57
N TRP A 79 -4.06 -7.98 2.01
CA TRP A 79 -2.76 -8.56 2.29
C TRP A 79 -2.43 -8.61 3.79
N PHE A 80 -2.87 -7.62 4.56
CA PHE A 80 -2.62 -7.52 6.01
C PHE A 80 -3.81 -7.93 6.87
N SER A 81 -4.92 -8.34 6.25
CA SER A 81 -6.08 -8.90 6.95
C SER A 81 -5.69 -10.20 7.64
N ASP A 82 -6.09 -10.35 8.92
CA ASP A 82 -5.87 -11.59 9.67
C ASP A 82 -6.69 -12.76 9.08
N ASP A 83 -7.83 -12.44 8.45
CA ASP A 83 -8.75 -13.42 7.88
C ASP A 83 -8.41 -13.79 6.44
N VAL A 84 -7.99 -12.82 5.60
CA VAL A 84 -7.79 -13.03 4.15
C VAL A 84 -6.31 -13.14 3.78
N GLY A 85 -5.44 -12.40 4.47
CA GLY A 85 -4.01 -12.30 4.16
C GLY A 85 -3.26 -13.63 4.13
N PRO A 86 -3.46 -14.55 5.10
CA PRO A 86 -2.81 -15.86 5.07
C PRO A 86 -3.18 -16.69 3.84
N TYR A 87 -4.44 -16.63 3.39
CA TYR A 87 -4.91 -17.39 2.23
C TYR A 87 -4.38 -16.79 0.92
N LEU A 88 -4.44 -15.46 0.79
CA LEU A 88 -3.88 -14.74 -0.36
C LEU A 88 -2.39 -15.04 -0.56
N ARG A 89 -1.61 -15.07 0.53
CA ARG A 89 -0.17 -15.40 0.50
C ARG A 89 0.11 -16.86 0.14
N ALA A 90 -0.81 -17.78 0.46
CA ALA A 90 -0.67 -19.20 0.16
C ALA A 90 -1.06 -19.55 -1.29
N GLU A 91 -1.78 -18.65 -1.96
CA GLU A 91 -2.19 -18.73 -3.36
C GLU A 91 -1.15 -18.14 -4.32
N LEU A 92 -0.53 -17.04 -3.93
CA LEU A 92 0.43 -16.34 -4.79
C LEU A 92 1.78 -17.05 -4.83
N SER A 93 2.42 -17.08 -5.99
CA SER A 93 3.82 -17.45 -6.09
C SER A 93 4.69 -16.45 -5.31
N ALA A 94 5.90 -16.86 -4.92
CA ALA A 94 6.83 -15.98 -4.21
C ALA A 94 7.17 -14.68 -4.99
N GLY A 95 7.10 -14.72 -6.31
CA GLY A 95 7.27 -13.55 -7.17
C GLY A 95 6.08 -12.60 -7.11
N GLU A 96 4.86 -13.12 -7.29
CA GLU A 96 3.64 -12.32 -7.27
C GLU A 96 3.36 -11.72 -5.89
N ALA A 97 3.62 -12.47 -4.83
CA ALA A 97 3.60 -11.98 -3.46
C ALA A 97 4.47 -10.73 -3.25
N ARG A 98 5.68 -10.72 -3.82
CA ARG A 98 6.59 -9.56 -3.74
C ARG A 98 6.07 -8.37 -4.55
N VAL A 99 5.55 -8.62 -5.74
CA VAL A 99 4.97 -7.57 -6.60
C VAL A 99 3.75 -6.94 -5.91
N TRP A 100 2.88 -7.77 -5.35
CA TRP A 100 1.70 -7.34 -4.60
C TRP A 100 2.10 -6.43 -3.43
N LEU A 101 2.95 -6.94 -2.53
CA LEU A 101 3.43 -6.18 -1.38
C LEU A 101 4.16 -4.90 -1.79
N GLY A 102 5.03 -4.98 -2.79
CA GLY A 102 5.76 -3.83 -3.31
C GLY A 102 4.83 -2.75 -3.85
N THR A 103 3.74 -3.15 -4.51
CA THR A 103 2.73 -2.23 -5.05
C THR A 103 1.97 -1.54 -3.92
N ILE A 104 1.49 -2.28 -2.92
CA ILE A 104 0.79 -1.69 -1.76
C ILE A 104 1.68 -0.66 -1.05
N VAL A 105 2.93 -1.03 -0.78
CA VAL A 105 3.89 -0.17 -0.09
C VAL A 105 4.19 1.08 -0.93
N LEU A 106 4.39 0.92 -2.24
CA LEU A 106 4.65 2.04 -3.14
C LEU A 106 3.46 3.00 -3.21
N GLU A 107 2.25 2.49 -3.43
CA GLU A 107 1.02 3.29 -3.50
C GLU A 107 0.67 3.98 -2.18
N GLY A 108 0.89 3.28 -1.06
CA GLY A 108 0.66 3.84 0.27
C GLY A 108 1.66 4.93 0.65
N LEU A 109 2.94 4.73 0.34
CA LEU A 109 4.00 5.65 0.76
C LEU A 109 4.32 6.76 -0.23
N ALA A 110 3.93 6.65 -1.51
CA ALA A 110 4.28 7.64 -2.53
C ALA A 110 3.88 9.09 -2.16
N PRO A 111 2.65 9.38 -1.68
CA PRO A 111 2.29 10.73 -1.23
C PRO A 111 3.15 11.23 -0.08
N LEU A 112 3.45 10.36 0.89
CA LEU A 112 4.25 10.71 2.07
C LEU A 112 5.70 11.02 1.69
N LEU A 113 6.31 10.18 0.85
CA LEU A 113 7.66 10.39 0.34
C LEU A 113 7.76 11.70 -0.45
N ALA A 114 6.77 12.03 -1.27
CA ALA A 114 6.73 13.28 -2.02
C ALA A 114 6.72 14.50 -1.07
N VAL A 115 5.86 14.50 -0.04
CA VAL A 115 5.81 15.59 0.95
C VAL A 115 7.14 15.72 1.71
N LEU A 116 7.74 14.60 2.12
CA LEU A 116 9.03 14.60 2.81
C LEU A 116 10.16 15.16 1.95
N VAL A 117 10.21 14.79 0.67
CA VAL A 117 11.19 15.33 -0.29
C VAL A 117 11.02 16.84 -0.44
N ILE A 118 9.79 17.32 -0.60
CA ILE A 118 9.49 18.76 -0.71
C ILE A 118 9.92 19.50 0.56
N ALA A 119 9.60 18.95 1.73
CA ALA A 119 10.02 19.52 3.01
C ALA A 119 11.55 19.56 3.16
N ALA A 120 12.27 18.48 2.79
CA ALA A 120 13.73 18.45 2.87
C ALA A 120 14.39 19.47 1.92
N VAL A 121 13.89 19.58 0.69
CA VAL A 121 14.40 20.52 -0.31
C VAL A 121 14.13 21.97 0.10
N THR A 122 12.95 22.28 0.63
CA THR A 122 12.64 23.64 1.11
C THR A 122 13.50 23.99 2.32
N THR A 123 13.65 23.10 3.30
CA THR A 123 14.44 23.35 4.52
C THR A 123 15.94 23.53 4.21
N SER A 124 16.49 22.76 3.26
CA SER A 124 17.89 22.89 2.84
C SER A 124 18.20 24.22 2.14
N ARG A 125 17.21 24.82 1.45
CA ARG A 125 17.34 26.15 0.84
C ARG A 125 17.41 27.27 1.89
N TYR A 126 16.64 27.18 2.97
CA TYR A 126 16.69 28.15 4.08
C TYR A 126 17.96 28.05 4.94
N ARG A 127 18.60 26.87 4.97
CA ARG A 127 19.83 26.64 5.73
C ARG A 127 21.11 27.07 5.04
N ARG A 128 21.10 27.50 3.77
CA ARG A 128 22.29 28.09 3.15
C ARG A 128 22.50 29.47 3.78
N PRO A 129 23.51 29.66 4.64
CA PRO A 129 23.86 31.00 5.09
C PRO A 129 24.30 31.77 3.85
N ASP A 130 23.80 32.99 3.68
CA ASP A 130 24.45 33.95 2.80
C ASP A 130 25.92 33.96 3.18
N ARG A 131 26.80 33.41 2.32
CA ARG A 131 28.23 33.60 2.50
C ARG A 131 28.43 35.11 2.57
N PRO A 132 29.00 35.65 3.65
CA PRO A 132 29.29 37.07 3.68
C PRO A 132 30.16 37.34 2.47
N ARG A 133 29.67 38.21 1.57
CA ARG A 133 30.48 38.77 0.49
C ARG A 133 31.63 39.48 1.20
N SER A 134 32.78 38.81 1.28
CA SER A 134 34.03 39.48 1.64
C SER A 134 34.28 40.51 0.55
N ARG A 135 33.89 41.75 0.82
CA ARG A 135 34.41 42.90 0.07
C ARG A 135 35.89 42.98 0.42
N ALA A 136 36.72 42.53 -0.50
CA ALA A 136 38.09 42.99 -0.65
C ALA A 136 38.10 44.01 -1.79
#